data_AF-A0A832XEC2-F1
#
_entry.id   AF-A0A832XEC2-F1
#
_cell.length_a   1.000
_cell.length_b   1.000
_cell.length_c   1.000
_cell.angle_alpha   90.00
_cell.angle_beta   90.00
_cell.angle_gamma   90.00
#
_symmetry.space_group_name_H-M   'P 1'
#
loop_
_entity.id
_entity.type
_entity.pdbx_description
1 polymer ?
#
loop_
_entity_poly.entity_id
_entity_poly.type
_entity_poly.pdbx_seq_one_letter_code
_entity_poly.pdbx_strand_id
1 'polypeptide(L)'
;MEIELKPASNYERKLFYREEWDVKDVPDFVMNSLTSREFGFDHFGQGPNDRYKTFQDALRLKRFIKAKQPFASYCSVAYYDNPKQRKGWQKSELVFDVDAKDVPIRTCDCGEGEVCPHCLNQAKEIVLMIRDVLKGEMGLKNINMIYSGRGYHVRVIDDDVMEASSELRGQIVQYVIGAKMPDLSNSLGFTNLQHFIIPYGYPKNFTKWSRYTILHLTKDSKLDNVNAKLLKDVLKYRNALEENQWGLFRGNIGPRRFDKVMNAVARINMNITDTKVSIDLKRILRLPSTLHSKVSMKSTLIKNIETFDPFDDAVPKFVYERK
;
A
#
# COMPACT_ATOMS: atom_id res chain seq x y z
N MET A 1 27.03 7.64 -1.93
CA MET A 1 26.39 8.79 -2.60
C MET A 1 24.95 8.81 -2.15
N GLU A 2 24.47 9.92 -1.61
CA GLU A 2 23.10 10.01 -1.07
C GLU A 2 22.12 10.22 -2.23
N ILE A 3 21.10 9.37 -2.33
CA ILE A 3 20.14 9.41 -3.44
C ILE A 3 19.01 10.37 -3.09
N GLU A 4 18.90 11.43 -3.87
CA GLU A 4 17.90 12.47 -3.69
C GLU A 4 16.63 12.19 -4.53
N LEU A 5 15.47 12.16 -3.85
CA LEU A 5 14.17 11.95 -4.47
C LEU A 5 13.65 13.25 -5.10
N LYS A 6 14.13 13.57 -6.31
CA LYS A 6 13.70 14.76 -7.07
C LYS A 6 13.07 14.43 -8.43
N PRO A 7 12.33 15.36 -9.04
CA PRO A 7 11.73 15.14 -10.36
C PRO A 7 12.77 14.87 -11.46
N ALA A 8 12.43 13.97 -12.38
CA ALA A 8 13.23 13.69 -13.57
C ALA A 8 12.95 14.72 -14.67
N SER A 9 14.01 15.22 -15.29
CA SER A 9 13.95 16.09 -16.46
C SER A 9 13.46 15.34 -17.71
N ASN A 10 13.08 16.08 -18.75
CA ASN A 10 12.75 15.48 -20.06
C ASN A 10 13.90 14.65 -20.63
N TYR A 11 15.13 15.11 -20.44
CA TYR A 11 16.34 14.42 -20.90
C TYR A 11 16.54 13.09 -20.15
N GLU A 12 16.42 13.10 -18.82
CA GLU A 12 16.56 11.88 -18.00
C GLU A 12 15.48 10.84 -18.31
N ARG A 13 14.22 11.27 -18.49
CA ARG A 13 13.14 10.38 -18.93
C ARG A 13 13.45 9.74 -20.28
N LYS A 14 13.96 10.54 -21.23
CA LYS A 14 14.38 10.05 -22.55
C LYS A 14 15.51 9.04 -22.44
N LEU A 15 16.51 9.33 -21.62
CA LEU A 15 17.66 8.46 -21.36
C LEU A 15 17.19 7.11 -20.80
N PHE A 16 16.39 7.14 -19.73
CA PHE A 16 15.81 5.96 -19.08
C PHE A 16 15.07 5.06 -20.07
N TYR A 17 14.07 5.59 -20.80
CA TYR A 17 13.25 4.75 -21.67
C TYR A 17 13.98 4.27 -22.92
N ARG A 18 15.00 4.99 -23.39
CA ARG A 18 15.77 4.58 -24.58
C ARG A 18 16.82 3.53 -24.23
N GLU A 19 17.57 3.75 -23.16
CA GLU A 19 18.82 3.05 -22.89
C GLU A 19 18.72 2.04 -21.74
N GLU A 20 17.84 2.25 -20.76
CA GLU A 20 17.72 1.36 -19.59
C GLU A 20 16.48 0.49 -19.64
N TRP A 21 15.30 1.06 -19.91
CA TRP A 21 14.04 0.33 -19.82
C TRP A 21 13.89 -0.73 -20.93
N ASP A 22 13.57 -1.96 -20.53
CA ASP A 22 13.12 -3.03 -21.42
C ASP A 22 11.72 -3.53 -21.04
N VAL A 23 10.93 -3.88 -22.06
CA VAL A 23 9.58 -4.43 -21.87
C VAL A 23 9.61 -5.79 -21.18
N LYS A 24 10.76 -6.48 -21.20
CA LYS A 24 10.97 -7.75 -20.50
C LYS A 24 10.96 -7.60 -18.98
N ASP A 25 11.18 -6.40 -18.46
CA ASP A 25 11.13 -6.12 -17.03
C ASP A 25 9.69 -5.92 -16.54
N VAL A 26 8.72 -5.80 -17.45
CA VAL A 26 7.30 -5.76 -17.10
C VAL A 26 6.89 -7.16 -16.60
N PRO A 27 6.28 -7.28 -15.41
CA PRO A 27 5.95 -8.57 -14.82
C PRO A 27 5.04 -9.44 -15.69
N ASP A 28 5.28 -10.76 -15.64
CA ASP A 28 4.54 -11.76 -16.41
C ASP A 28 3.03 -11.68 -16.16
N PHE A 29 2.58 -11.42 -14.92
CA PHE A 29 1.14 -11.31 -14.63
C PHE A 29 0.47 -10.14 -15.37
N VAL A 30 1.22 -9.10 -15.74
CA VAL A 30 0.74 -8.01 -16.59
C VAL A 30 0.86 -8.41 -18.07
N MET A 31 1.99 -8.98 -18.47
CA MET A 31 2.26 -9.36 -19.86
C MET A 31 1.33 -10.45 -20.38
N ASN A 32 1.02 -11.46 -19.56
CA ASN A 32 0.11 -12.56 -19.88
C ASN A 32 -1.34 -12.10 -20.06
N SER A 33 -1.68 -10.90 -19.58
CA SER A 33 -3.02 -10.30 -19.67
C SER A 33 -3.02 -8.94 -20.38
N LEU A 34 -2.03 -8.71 -21.23
CA LEU A 34 -1.82 -7.45 -21.93
C LEU A 34 -3.05 -7.02 -22.75
N THR A 35 -3.67 -7.97 -23.46
CA THR A 35 -4.78 -7.73 -24.39
C THR A 35 -6.11 -7.47 -23.70
N SER A 36 -6.27 -7.91 -22.44
CA SER A 36 -7.48 -7.72 -21.64
C SER A 36 -7.40 -6.49 -20.72
N ARG A 37 -6.30 -5.74 -20.75
CA ARG A 37 -6.08 -4.57 -19.88
C ARG A 37 -6.18 -3.24 -20.61
N GLU A 38 -6.61 -2.24 -19.86
CA GLU A 38 -6.55 -0.85 -20.23
C GLU A 38 -5.21 -0.24 -19.78
N PHE A 39 -4.60 0.58 -20.61
CA PHE A 39 -3.39 1.33 -20.30
C PHE A 39 -3.69 2.82 -20.32
N GLY A 40 -3.11 3.51 -19.34
CA GLY A 40 -3.20 4.96 -19.18
C GLY A 40 -1.82 5.58 -19.13
N PHE A 41 -1.65 6.76 -19.72
CA PHE A 41 -0.38 7.47 -19.73
C PHE A 41 -0.56 8.93 -19.32
N ASP A 42 0.39 9.40 -18.53
CA ASP A 42 0.63 10.81 -18.27
C ASP A 42 1.89 11.21 -19.03
N HIS A 43 1.78 12.13 -19.98
CA HIS A 43 2.91 12.58 -20.80
C HIS A 43 3.66 13.76 -20.15
N PHE A 44 2.97 14.58 -19.35
CA PHE A 44 3.41 15.91 -18.93
C PHE A 44 3.35 16.17 -17.42
N GLY A 45 2.97 15.19 -16.60
CA GLY A 45 2.83 15.33 -15.15
C GLY A 45 1.48 15.88 -14.69
N GLN A 46 0.48 15.90 -15.57
CA GLN A 46 -0.86 16.46 -15.32
C GLN A 46 -1.90 15.38 -14.97
N GLY A 47 -1.46 14.14 -14.74
CA GLY A 47 -2.32 12.99 -14.52
C GLY A 47 -2.51 12.12 -15.78
N PRO A 48 -3.05 10.91 -15.60
CA PRO A 48 -3.18 9.93 -16.68
C PRO A 48 -4.34 10.27 -17.63
N ASN A 49 -4.18 11.32 -18.43
CA ASN A 49 -5.23 11.80 -19.35
C ASN A 49 -5.31 10.97 -20.63
N ASP A 50 -4.20 10.35 -21.06
CA ASP A 50 -4.17 9.49 -22.24
C ASP A 50 -4.61 8.06 -21.87
N ARG A 51 -5.93 7.88 -21.77
CA ARG A 51 -6.61 6.65 -21.30
C ARG A 51 -7.01 5.71 -22.43
N TYR A 52 -7.53 4.53 -22.04
CA TYR A 52 -8.16 3.57 -22.95
C TYR A 52 -7.22 2.97 -24.01
N LYS A 53 -5.91 3.02 -23.79
CA LYS A 53 -4.94 2.38 -24.68
C LYS A 53 -4.95 0.88 -24.45
N THR A 54 -4.66 0.15 -25.52
CA THR A 54 -4.58 -1.31 -25.51
C THR A 54 -3.43 -1.72 -26.41
N PHE A 55 -2.73 -2.78 -26.04
CA PHE A 55 -1.61 -3.32 -26.81
C PHE A 55 -1.88 -4.78 -27.13
N GLN A 56 -1.62 -5.17 -28.37
CA GLN A 56 -1.81 -6.54 -28.83
C GLN A 56 -0.63 -7.45 -28.48
N ASP A 57 0.55 -6.86 -28.27
CA ASP A 57 1.79 -7.57 -27.97
C ASP A 57 2.81 -6.65 -27.28
N ALA A 58 3.84 -7.27 -26.71
CA ALA A 58 4.93 -6.59 -26.03
C ALA A 58 5.67 -5.59 -26.92
N LEU A 59 5.80 -5.86 -28.22
CA LEU A 59 6.53 -5.02 -29.16
C LEU A 59 5.81 -3.67 -29.37
N ARG A 60 4.48 -3.68 -29.47
CA ARG A 60 3.66 -2.47 -29.58
C ARG A 60 3.71 -1.62 -28.31
N LEU A 61 3.65 -2.26 -27.13
CA LEU A 61 3.85 -1.56 -25.85
C LEU A 61 5.25 -0.92 -25.78
N LYS A 62 6.29 -1.69 -26.11
CA LYS A 62 7.69 -1.22 -26.15
C LYS A 62 7.87 -0.02 -27.06
N ARG A 63 7.39 -0.11 -28.31
CA ARG A 63 7.46 0.98 -29.30
C ARG A 63 6.76 2.23 -28.80
N PHE A 64 5.57 2.08 -28.20
CA PHE A 64 4.81 3.21 -27.66
C PHE A 64 5.57 3.92 -26.52
N ILE A 65 6.03 3.17 -25.51
CA ILE A 65 6.73 3.75 -24.36
C ILE A 65 8.05 4.42 -24.79
N LYS A 66 8.86 3.78 -25.66
CA LYS A 66 10.12 4.37 -26.15
C LYS A 66 9.89 5.62 -27.00
N ALA A 67 8.80 5.67 -27.76
CA ALA A 67 8.46 6.84 -28.58
C ALA A 67 7.90 7.99 -27.73
N LYS A 68 6.99 7.70 -26.79
CA LYS A 68 6.28 8.71 -26.01
C LYS A 68 7.03 9.18 -24.76
N GLN A 69 7.90 8.35 -24.20
CA GLN A 69 8.68 8.65 -22.99
C GLN A 69 7.82 9.26 -21.87
N PRO A 70 6.72 8.58 -21.48
CA PRO A 70 5.69 9.16 -20.62
C PRO A 70 6.23 9.54 -19.24
N PHE A 71 5.67 10.60 -18.66
CA PHE A 71 5.90 11.00 -17.26
C PHE A 71 5.51 9.89 -16.28
N ALA A 72 4.39 9.23 -16.53
CA ALA A 72 3.97 8.05 -15.79
C ALA A 72 3.15 7.13 -16.70
N SER A 73 3.32 5.82 -16.49
CA SER A 73 2.58 4.79 -17.20
C SER A 73 1.76 3.98 -16.21
N TYR A 74 0.55 3.60 -16.60
CA TYR A 74 -0.40 2.90 -15.76
C TYR A 74 -1.04 1.75 -16.53
N CYS A 75 -1.45 0.72 -15.81
CA CYS A 75 -2.25 -0.39 -16.31
C CYS A 75 -3.44 -0.62 -15.38
N SER A 76 -4.57 -1.04 -15.94
CA SER A 76 -5.73 -1.43 -15.15
C SER A 76 -5.41 -2.66 -14.34
N VAL A 77 -5.90 -2.69 -13.10
CA VAL A 77 -6.00 -3.93 -12.31
C VAL A 77 -7.15 -4.82 -12.79
N ALA A 78 -8.05 -4.24 -13.58
CA ALA A 78 -9.19 -4.90 -14.18
C ALA A 78 -8.88 -5.55 -15.52
N TYR A 79 -9.63 -6.61 -15.81
CA TYR A 79 -9.62 -7.40 -17.02
C TYR A 79 -10.95 -7.19 -17.75
N TYR A 80 -10.88 -6.98 -19.07
CA TYR A 80 -12.03 -6.65 -19.90
C TYR A 80 -12.03 -7.47 -21.19
N ASP A 81 -13.23 -7.80 -21.69
CA ASP A 81 -13.42 -8.28 -23.06
C ASP A 81 -13.09 -7.17 -24.07
N ASN A 82 -13.48 -5.92 -23.76
CA ASN A 82 -13.20 -4.75 -24.60
C ASN A 82 -12.55 -3.62 -23.77
N PRO A 83 -11.22 -3.70 -23.54
CA PRO A 83 -10.51 -2.74 -22.70
C PRO A 83 -10.47 -1.32 -23.28
N LYS A 84 -10.54 -1.16 -24.61
CA LYS A 84 -10.63 0.17 -25.27
C LYS A 84 -11.87 0.96 -24.84
N GLN A 85 -12.93 0.27 -24.40
CA GLN A 85 -14.15 0.89 -23.91
C GLN A 85 -14.40 0.61 -22.41
N ARG A 86 -13.51 -0.16 -21.75
CA ARG A 86 -13.71 -0.70 -20.39
C ARG A 86 -15.07 -1.40 -20.22
N LYS A 87 -15.49 -2.13 -21.26
CA LYS A 87 -16.73 -2.94 -21.32
C LYS A 87 -16.41 -4.44 -21.23
N GLY A 88 -17.39 -5.22 -20.77
CA GLY A 88 -17.21 -6.65 -20.50
C GLY A 88 -16.19 -6.85 -19.38
N TRP A 89 -16.40 -6.22 -18.21
CA TRP A 89 -15.54 -6.45 -17.06
C TRP A 89 -15.63 -7.93 -16.67
N GLN A 90 -14.48 -8.58 -16.57
CA GLN A 90 -14.39 -10.01 -16.25
C GLN A 90 -14.03 -10.23 -14.78
N LYS A 91 -12.91 -9.64 -14.36
CA LYS A 91 -12.36 -9.74 -13.00
C LYS A 91 -11.36 -8.61 -12.74
N SER A 92 -10.88 -8.47 -11.50
CA SER A 92 -9.89 -7.45 -11.12
C SER A 92 -8.96 -7.95 -10.03
N GLU A 93 -7.67 -7.60 -10.10
CA GLU A 93 -6.74 -7.83 -8.98
C GLU A 93 -7.31 -7.21 -7.69
N LEU A 94 -7.13 -7.86 -6.54
CA LEU A 94 -7.33 -7.23 -5.24
C LEU A 94 -6.07 -6.45 -4.90
N VAL A 95 -6.21 -5.15 -4.66
CA VAL A 95 -5.06 -4.26 -4.51
C VAL A 95 -5.10 -3.50 -3.20
N PHE A 96 -3.92 -3.29 -2.61
CA PHE A 96 -3.70 -2.39 -1.48
C PHE A 96 -2.63 -1.39 -1.89
N ASP A 97 -2.84 -0.11 -1.58
CA ASP A 97 -1.90 0.97 -1.89
C ASP A 97 -1.53 1.70 -0.61
N VAL A 98 -0.24 1.62 -0.27
CA VAL A 98 0.38 2.21 0.91
C VAL A 98 1.39 3.24 0.41
N ASP A 99 0.96 4.50 0.31
CA ASP A 99 1.83 5.63 -0.04
C ASP A 99 2.52 6.15 1.24
N ALA A 100 3.85 6.20 1.25
CA ALA A 100 4.62 6.59 2.44
C ALA A 100 4.34 8.02 2.90
N LYS A 101 3.87 8.89 1.99
CA LYS A 101 3.49 10.26 2.31
C LYS A 101 2.16 10.34 3.09
N ASP A 102 1.30 9.34 2.95
CA ASP A 102 -0.06 9.30 3.52
C ASP A 102 -0.17 8.36 4.73
N VAL A 103 0.94 7.74 5.17
CA VAL A 103 0.98 6.92 6.37
C VAL A 103 0.43 7.75 7.54
N PRO A 104 -0.62 7.29 8.25
CA PRO A 104 -1.38 8.18 9.14
C PRO A 104 -0.58 8.64 10.36
N ILE A 105 0.37 7.83 10.82
CA ILE A 105 1.27 8.15 11.93
C ILE A 105 2.70 8.03 11.42
N ARG A 106 3.25 9.14 10.93
CA ARG A 106 4.65 9.21 10.49
C ARG A 106 5.55 9.46 11.68
N THR A 107 6.65 8.73 11.73
CA THR A 107 7.70 8.86 12.75
C THR A 107 8.89 9.70 12.26
N CYS A 108 8.77 10.35 11.09
CA CYS A 108 9.72 11.31 10.53
C CYS A 108 9.08 12.70 10.36
N ASP A 109 9.91 13.73 10.24
CA ASP A 109 9.48 15.14 10.15
C ASP A 109 9.32 15.67 8.71
N CYS A 110 9.08 14.78 7.74
CA CYS A 110 8.86 15.18 6.35
C CYS A 110 7.61 16.06 6.19
N GLY A 111 7.69 17.04 5.28
CA GLY A 111 6.58 17.89 4.92
C GLY A 111 5.45 17.16 4.18
N GLU A 112 4.39 17.91 3.87
CA GLU A 112 3.25 17.40 3.11
C GLU A 112 3.68 16.93 1.72
N GLY A 113 3.39 15.67 1.40
CA GLY A 113 3.71 15.07 0.11
C GLY A 113 5.17 14.63 -0.07
N GLU A 114 6.05 14.95 0.87
CA GLU A 114 7.46 14.52 0.88
C GLU A 114 7.63 13.10 1.41
N VAL A 115 8.66 12.42 0.94
CA VAL A 115 9.03 11.06 1.36
C VAL A 115 10.53 10.98 1.61
N CYS A 116 10.93 10.17 2.58
CA CYS A 116 12.32 9.90 2.94
C CYS A 116 12.51 8.39 3.18
N PRO A 117 13.75 7.91 3.38
CA PRO A 117 14.01 6.51 3.68
C PRO A 117 13.23 5.97 4.88
N HIS A 118 13.02 6.80 5.91
CA HIS A 118 12.33 6.38 7.13
C HIS A 118 10.85 6.06 6.90
N CYS A 119 10.09 6.96 6.27
CA CYS A 119 8.67 6.68 5.99
C CYS A 119 8.49 5.62 4.90
N LEU A 120 9.46 5.47 3.97
CA LEU A 120 9.46 4.35 3.02
C LEU A 120 9.66 3.01 3.73
N ASN A 121 10.54 2.95 4.75
CA ASN A 121 10.67 1.76 5.58
C ASN A 121 9.41 1.50 6.41
N GLN A 122 8.79 2.55 6.95
CA GLN A 122 7.52 2.41 7.67
C GLN A 122 6.39 1.90 6.75
N ALA A 123 6.31 2.40 5.52
CA ALA A 123 5.39 1.90 4.51
C ALA A 123 5.67 0.42 4.20
N LYS A 124 6.95 0.04 4.06
CA LYS A 124 7.41 -1.35 3.85
C LYS A 124 6.93 -2.28 4.97
N GLU A 125 7.08 -1.88 6.24
CA GLU A 125 6.59 -2.63 7.41
C GLU A 125 5.07 -2.84 7.38
N ILE A 126 4.31 -1.81 6.99
CA ILE A 126 2.85 -1.90 6.80
C ILE A 126 2.51 -2.93 5.73
N VAL A 127 3.20 -2.93 4.58
CA VAL A 127 2.95 -3.92 3.51
C VAL A 127 3.27 -5.34 3.97
N LEU A 128 4.33 -5.52 4.74
CA LEU A 128 4.69 -6.81 5.34
C LEU A 128 3.57 -7.32 6.24
N MET A 129 3.02 -6.46 7.10
CA MET A 129 1.88 -6.79 7.94
C MET A 129 0.63 -7.16 7.12
N ILE A 130 0.32 -6.40 6.07
CA ILE A 130 -0.79 -6.70 5.14
C ILE A 130 -0.59 -8.08 4.50
N ARG A 131 0.59 -8.34 3.94
CA ARG A 131 0.94 -9.62 3.30
C ARG A 131 0.82 -10.78 4.29
N ASP A 132 1.30 -10.62 5.52
CA ASP A 132 1.23 -11.67 6.54
C ASP A 132 -0.22 -12.08 6.82
N VAL A 133 -1.16 -11.12 6.84
CA VAL A 133 -2.59 -11.40 7.06
C VAL A 133 -3.20 -12.08 5.84
N LEU A 134 -2.95 -11.55 4.64
CA LEU A 134 -3.44 -12.12 3.37
C LEU A 134 -2.98 -13.58 3.20
N LYS A 135 -1.70 -13.86 3.50
CA LYS A 135 -1.13 -15.20 3.37
C LYS A 135 -1.52 -16.12 4.52
N GLY A 136 -1.37 -15.64 5.76
CA GLY A 136 -1.49 -16.48 6.95
C GLY A 136 -2.93 -16.72 7.41
N GLU A 137 -3.82 -15.73 7.26
CA GLU A 137 -5.21 -15.84 7.72
C GLU A 137 -6.21 -16.07 6.58
N MET A 138 -5.94 -15.54 5.39
CA MET A 138 -6.83 -15.72 4.23
C MET A 138 -6.35 -16.81 3.25
N GLY A 139 -5.14 -17.35 3.44
CA GLY A 139 -4.62 -18.44 2.60
C GLY A 139 -4.26 -18.04 1.17
N LEU A 140 -4.18 -16.74 0.87
CA LEU A 140 -3.89 -16.22 -0.47
C LEU A 140 -2.42 -16.43 -0.80
N LYS A 141 -2.15 -16.90 -2.02
CA LYS A 141 -0.81 -17.38 -2.42
C LYS A 141 -0.15 -16.45 -3.42
N ASN A 142 -0.91 -15.91 -4.37
CA ASN A 142 -0.37 -15.14 -5.47
C ASN A 142 -0.39 -13.63 -5.18
N ILE A 143 0.49 -13.26 -4.25
CA ILE A 143 0.64 -11.89 -3.74
C ILE A 143 1.90 -11.25 -4.35
N ASN A 144 1.70 -10.23 -5.17
CA ASN A 144 2.76 -9.49 -5.83
C ASN A 144 2.95 -8.15 -5.14
N MET A 145 4.15 -7.85 -4.65
CA MET A 145 4.49 -6.56 -4.04
C MET A 145 5.30 -5.72 -5.01
N ILE A 146 4.93 -4.45 -5.16
CA ILE A 146 5.54 -3.54 -6.13
C ILE A 146 5.89 -2.25 -5.40
N TYR A 147 7.15 -1.84 -5.46
CA TYR A 147 7.51 -0.48 -5.09
C TYR A 147 6.99 0.48 -6.17
N SER A 148 6.18 1.45 -5.76
CA SER A 148 5.52 2.38 -6.68
C SER A 148 6.37 3.62 -6.98
N GLY A 149 7.46 3.85 -6.23
CA GLY A 149 8.30 5.05 -6.25
C GLY A 149 8.19 5.89 -4.97
N ARG A 150 7.01 5.96 -4.34
CA ARG A 150 6.82 6.68 -3.06
C ARG A 150 6.16 5.83 -1.98
N GLY A 151 5.98 4.55 -2.28
CA GLY A 151 5.26 3.62 -1.43
C GLY A 151 5.19 2.28 -2.14
N TYR A 152 4.18 1.50 -1.80
CA TYR A 152 4.09 0.12 -2.24
C TYR A 152 2.66 -0.26 -2.60
N HIS A 153 2.54 -1.09 -3.63
CA HIS A 153 1.30 -1.76 -3.97
C HIS A 153 1.41 -3.23 -3.60
N VAL A 154 0.35 -3.79 -3.02
CA VAL A 154 0.11 -5.22 -2.96
C VAL A 154 -0.93 -5.55 -4.03
N ARG A 155 -0.64 -6.52 -4.90
CA ARG A 155 -1.56 -7.00 -5.94
C ARG A 155 -1.76 -8.49 -5.77
N VAL A 156 -2.96 -8.88 -5.38
CA VAL A 156 -3.37 -10.27 -5.22
C VAL A 156 -4.14 -10.72 -6.45
N ILE A 157 -3.71 -11.83 -7.03
CA ILE A 157 -4.25 -12.41 -8.28
C ILE A 157 -4.66 -13.87 -8.10
N ASP A 158 -5.01 -14.27 -6.87
CA ASP A 158 -5.72 -15.51 -6.60
C ASP A 158 -7.15 -15.40 -7.14
N ASP A 159 -7.60 -16.39 -7.91
CA ASP A 159 -8.92 -16.37 -8.57
C ASP A 159 -10.06 -16.18 -7.54
N ASP A 160 -9.91 -16.73 -6.33
CA ASP A 160 -10.87 -16.63 -5.21
C ASP A 160 -11.26 -15.18 -4.83
N VAL A 161 -10.40 -14.20 -5.09
CA VAL A 161 -10.64 -12.78 -4.74
C VAL A 161 -10.78 -11.86 -5.94
N MET A 162 -10.48 -12.33 -7.15
CA MET A 162 -10.48 -11.46 -8.32
C MET A 162 -11.90 -11.05 -8.78
N GLU A 163 -12.90 -11.86 -8.47
CA GLU A 163 -14.32 -11.58 -8.75
C GLU A 163 -15.05 -10.90 -7.58
N ALA A 164 -14.35 -10.67 -6.45
CA ALA A 164 -14.93 -10.04 -5.28
C ALA A 164 -15.55 -8.67 -5.61
N SER A 165 -16.77 -8.42 -5.11
CA SER A 165 -17.47 -7.15 -5.27
C SER A 165 -16.76 -6.02 -4.51
N SER A 166 -17.11 -4.76 -4.80
CA SER A 166 -16.58 -3.61 -4.08
C SER A 166 -16.87 -3.68 -2.57
N GLU A 167 -18.04 -4.21 -2.19
CA GLU A 167 -18.45 -4.39 -0.80
C GLU A 167 -17.58 -5.43 -0.09
N LEU A 168 -17.39 -6.60 -0.72
CA LEU A 168 -16.54 -7.66 -0.17
C LEU A 168 -15.09 -7.19 -0.05
N ARG A 169 -14.57 -6.47 -1.05
CA ARG A 169 -13.24 -5.84 -0.99
C ARG A 169 -13.13 -4.87 0.18
N GLY A 170 -14.16 -4.06 0.44
CA GLY A 170 -14.21 -3.18 1.60
C GLY A 170 -14.11 -3.94 2.93
N GLN A 171 -14.80 -5.08 3.05
CA GLN A 171 -14.71 -5.94 4.24
C GLN A 171 -13.32 -6.59 4.38
N ILE A 172 -12.75 -7.08 3.28
CA ILE A 172 -11.39 -7.63 3.25
C ILE A 172 -10.39 -6.57 3.72
N VAL A 173 -10.48 -5.33 3.21
CA VAL A 173 -9.59 -4.23 3.61
C VAL A 173 -9.71 -3.93 5.11
N GLN A 174 -10.93 -3.79 5.63
CA GLN A 174 -11.15 -3.55 7.05
C GLN A 174 -10.64 -4.69 7.93
N TYR A 175 -10.76 -5.93 7.46
CA TYR A 175 -10.19 -7.09 8.12
C TYR A 175 -8.67 -6.98 8.13
N VAL A 176 -8.05 -6.81 6.96
CA VAL A 176 -6.60 -6.86 6.78
C VAL A 176 -5.87 -5.83 7.63
N ILE A 177 -6.37 -4.59 7.70
CA ILE A 177 -5.72 -3.49 8.43
C ILE A 177 -6.21 -3.32 9.89
N GLY A 178 -7.11 -4.18 10.38
CA GLY A 178 -7.63 -4.06 11.76
C GLY A 178 -8.39 -2.75 12.00
N ALA A 179 -9.25 -2.35 11.06
CA ALA A 179 -9.95 -1.06 11.08
C ALA A 179 -11.24 -1.00 11.92
N LYS A 180 -11.64 -2.11 12.55
CA LYS A 180 -12.88 -2.23 13.31
C LYS A 180 -12.61 -2.85 14.66
N MET A 181 -13.27 -2.36 15.70
CA MET A 181 -13.27 -3.02 17.00
C MET A 181 -13.89 -4.43 16.86
N PRO A 182 -13.23 -5.49 17.34
CA PRO A 182 -13.82 -6.81 17.37
C PRO A 182 -15.07 -6.82 18.25
N ASP A 183 -16.17 -7.35 17.72
CA ASP A 183 -17.35 -7.66 18.52
C ASP A 183 -17.14 -9.03 19.16
N LEU A 184 -16.90 -9.02 20.47
CA LEU A 184 -16.64 -10.22 21.27
C LEU A 184 -17.79 -10.56 22.21
N SER A 185 -18.97 -9.98 21.95
CA SER A 185 -20.19 -10.40 22.62
C SER A 185 -20.52 -11.84 22.24
N ASN A 186 -21.03 -12.61 23.19
CA ASN A 186 -21.46 -13.99 22.94
C ASN A 186 -22.77 -14.33 23.66
N SER A 187 -23.39 -15.41 23.20
CA SER A 187 -24.64 -15.94 23.76
C SER A 187 -24.52 -16.41 25.22
N LEU A 188 -23.30 -16.59 25.72
CA LEU A 188 -23.01 -16.94 27.11
C LEU A 188 -23.01 -15.72 28.04
N GLY A 189 -23.27 -14.51 27.52
CA GLY A 189 -23.37 -13.28 28.31
C GLY A 189 -22.03 -12.63 28.66
N PHE A 190 -20.91 -13.12 28.13
CA PHE A 190 -19.64 -12.41 28.26
C PHE A 190 -19.64 -11.22 27.29
N THR A 191 -19.71 -10.01 27.83
CA THR A 191 -19.80 -8.76 27.04
C THR A 191 -18.51 -7.96 27.03
N ASN A 192 -17.51 -8.34 27.83
CA ASN A 192 -16.30 -7.53 28.08
C ASN A 192 -14.98 -8.25 27.74
N LEU A 193 -15.02 -9.31 26.94
CA LEU A 193 -13.79 -9.94 26.45
C LEU A 193 -12.99 -8.91 25.66
N GLN A 194 -11.69 -8.87 25.93
CA GLN A 194 -10.77 -7.94 25.29
C GLN A 194 -10.12 -8.61 24.08
N HIS A 195 -9.87 -7.85 23.03
CA HIS A 195 -9.31 -8.34 21.76
C HIS A 195 -8.00 -9.14 21.95
N PHE A 196 -7.18 -8.76 22.93
CA PHE A 196 -5.90 -9.41 23.23
C PHE A 196 -6.03 -10.77 23.95
N ILE A 197 -7.24 -11.22 24.29
CA ILE A 197 -7.48 -12.54 24.91
C ILE A 197 -7.55 -13.65 23.85
N ILE A 198 -8.05 -13.33 22.65
CA ILE A 198 -8.30 -14.33 21.59
C ILE A 198 -7.10 -14.34 20.63
N PRO A 199 -6.28 -15.42 20.61
CA PRO A 199 -5.00 -15.43 19.90
C PRO A 199 -5.11 -15.86 18.43
N TYR A 200 -6.31 -15.83 17.84
CA TYR A 200 -6.57 -16.23 16.46
C TYR A 200 -7.63 -15.32 15.79
N GLY A 201 -7.67 -15.38 14.45
CA GLY A 201 -8.62 -14.63 13.63
C GLY A 201 -8.53 -13.12 13.82
N TYR A 202 -9.65 -12.44 13.56
CA TYR A 202 -9.70 -10.98 13.57
C TYR A 202 -9.21 -10.32 14.88
N PRO A 203 -9.54 -10.81 16.09
CA PRO A 203 -9.05 -10.22 17.33
C PRO A 203 -7.53 -10.21 17.43
N LYS A 204 -6.87 -11.29 16.99
CA LYS A 204 -5.40 -11.36 16.90
C LYS A 204 -4.86 -10.32 15.94
N ASN A 205 -5.43 -10.23 14.74
CA ASN A 205 -5.00 -9.26 13.74
C ASN A 205 -5.18 -7.82 14.23
N PHE A 206 -6.37 -7.50 14.78
CA PHE A 206 -6.65 -6.22 15.40
C PHE A 206 -5.63 -5.89 16.48
N THR A 207 -5.33 -6.84 17.38
CA THR A 207 -4.31 -6.67 18.43
C THR A 207 -2.93 -6.35 17.84
N LYS A 208 -2.50 -7.06 16.77
CA LYS A 208 -1.21 -6.81 16.09
C LYS A 208 -1.14 -5.40 15.51
N TRP A 209 -2.19 -4.97 14.82
CA TRP A 209 -2.28 -3.61 14.27
C TRP A 209 -2.36 -2.54 15.34
N SER A 210 -3.16 -2.74 16.39
CA SER A 210 -3.24 -1.79 17.50
C SER A 210 -1.90 -1.63 18.21
N ARG A 211 -1.15 -2.72 18.42
CA ARG A 211 0.22 -2.65 18.95
C ARG A 211 1.11 -1.79 18.06
N TYR A 212 1.13 -2.07 16.75
CA TYR A 212 1.93 -1.31 15.79
C TYR A 212 1.58 0.18 15.85
N THR A 213 0.31 0.53 15.72
CA THR A 213 -0.14 1.93 15.72
C THR A 213 0.21 2.65 17.02
N ILE A 214 -0.02 2.04 18.18
CA ILE A 214 0.27 2.65 19.49
C ILE A 214 1.77 2.89 19.69
N LEU A 215 2.61 1.94 19.29
CA LEU A 215 4.07 2.06 19.39
C LEU A 215 4.62 3.19 18.51
N HIS A 216 3.96 3.49 17.40
CA HIS A 216 4.35 4.58 16.49
C HIS A 216 3.78 5.96 16.85
N LEU A 217 2.85 6.05 17.81
CA LEU A 217 2.29 7.35 18.21
C LEU A 217 3.37 8.34 18.64
N THR A 218 3.13 9.62 18.35
CA THR A 218 3.97 10.74 18.76
C THR A 218 3.19 11.68 19.67
N LYS A 219 3.87 12.66 20.28
CA LYS A 219 3.21 13.68 21.10
C LYS A 219 2.22 14.54 20.28
N ASP A 220 2.46 14.64 18.98
CA ASP A 220 1.67 15.44 18.03
C ASP A 220 0.57 14.62 17.34
N SER A 221 0.47 13.32 17.62
CA SER A 221 -0.55 12.45 17.05
C SER A 221 -1.96 12.88 17.47
N LYS A 222 -2.85 13.02 16.49
CA LYS A 222 -4.25 13.39 16.72
C LYS A 222 -5.12 12.15 16.66
N LEU A 223 -5.77 11.84 17.78
CA LEU A 223 -6.66 10.69 17.93
C LEU A 223 -8.07 11.19 18.24
N ASP A 224 -9.06 10.71 17.49
CA ASP A 224 -10.46 11.04 17.73
C ASP A 224 -10.87 10.69 19.16
N ASN A 225 -11.48 11.64 19.87
CA ASN A 225 -11.97 11.47 21.25
C ASN A 225 -10.89 11.12 22.30
N VAL A 226 -9.60 11.36 21.99
CA VAL A 226 -8.47 11.22 22.91
C VAL A 226 -7.86 12.59 23.16
N ASN A 227 -7.94 13.07 24.40
CA ASN A 227 -7.35 14.36 24.77
C ASN A 227 -5.83 14.25 25.02
N ALA A 228 -5.15 15.40 25.10
CA ALA A 228 -3.69 15.45 25.30
C ALA A 228 -3.21 14.73 26.57
N LYS A 229 -4.01 14.77 27.65
CA LYS A 229 -3.68 14.05 28.90
C LYS A 229 -3.70 12.53 28.69
N LEU A 230 -4.74 12.01 28.03
CA LEU A 230 -4.84 10.60 27.71
C LEU A 230 -3.76 10.16 26.72
N LEU A 231 -3.46 10.97 25.70
CA LEU A 231 -2.34 10.68 24.79
C LEU A 231 -1.01 10.60 25.56
N LYS A 232 -0.76 11.53 26.49
CA LYS A 232 0.43 11.49 27.35
C LYS A 232 0.49 10.22 28.20
N ASP A 233 -0.63 9.80 28.78
CA ASP A 233 -0.72 8.53 29.53
C ASP A 233 -0.44 7.33 28.61
N VAL A 234 -1.00 7.31 27.39
CA VAL A 234 -0.73 6.26 26.38
C VAL A 234 0.76 6.18 26.04
N LEU A 235 1.39 7.31 25.71
CA LEU A 235 2.82 7.37 25.39
C LEU A 235 3.71 6.96 26.55
N LYS A 236 3.31 7.28 27.79
CA LYS A 236 4.04 6.90 29.01
C LYS A 236 4.04 5.38 29.23
N TYR A 237 2.93 4.69 28.93
CA TYR A 237 2.77 3.27 29.26
C TYR A 237 2.88 2.32 28.05
N ARG A 238 3.03 2.83 26.82
CA ARG A 238 3.03 2.00 25.60
C ARG A 238 4.13 0.93 25.54
N ASN A 239 5.26 1.13 26.23
CA ASN A 239 6.38 0.18 26.18
C ASN A 239 5.98 -1.20 26.72
N ALA A 240 4.96 -1.28 27.59
CA ALA A 240 4.36 -2.55 28.00
C ALA A 240 3.88 -3.40 26.79
N LEU A 241 3.53 -2.75 25.67
CA LEU A 241 3.10 -3.43 24.46
C LEU A 241 4.24 -4.06 23.68
N GLU A 242 5.51 -3.65 23.88
CA GLU A 242 6.66 -4.31 23.25
C GLU A 242 6.72 -5.79 23.64
N GLU A 243 6.40 -6.10 24.90
CA GLU A 243 6.33 -7.46 25.46
C GLU A 243 4.90 -8.06 25.47
N ASN A 244 3.97 -7.50 24.70
CA ASN A 244 2.56 -7.91 24.66
C ASN A 244 1.81 -7.87 26.02
N GLN A 245 2.25 -7.03 26.97
CA GLN A 245 1.61 -6.89 28.28
C GLN A 245 0.37 -5.98 28.23
N TRP A 246 -0.63 -6.36 27.44
CA TRP A 246 -1.87 -5.60 27.23
C TRP A 246 -2.68 -5.35 28.50
N GLY A 247 -2.68 -6.32 29.42
CA GLY A 247 -3.33 -6.18 30.73
C GLY A 247 -2.73 -5.05 31.56
N LEU A 248 -1.39 -4.93 31.57
CA LEU A 248 -0.68 -3.86 32.28
C LEU A 248 -0.95 -2.50 31.63
N PHE A 249 -0.85 -2.42 30.30
CA PHE A 249 -1.15 -1.20 29.55
C PHE A 249 -2.58 -0.70 29.84
N ARG A 250 -3.57 -1.60 29.76
CA ARG A 250 -4.98 -1.31 30.07
C ARG A 250 -5.17 -0.91 31.53
N GLY A 251 -4.51 -1.59 32.47
CA GLY A 251 -4.57 -1.27 33.90
C GLY A 251 -4.08 0.14 34.22
N ASN A 252 -2.98 0.55 33.59
CA ASN A 252 -2.36 1.86 33.82
C ASN A 252 -3.16 3.04 33.26
N ILE A 253 -3.80 2.88 32.09
CA ILE A 253 -4.63 3.96 31.50
C ILE A 253 -6.09 3.91 31.95
N GLY A 254 -6.55 2.77 32.45
CA GLY A 254 -7.92 2.53 32.93
C GLY A 254 -8.88 2.01 31.84
N PRO A 255 -9.84 1.13 32.17
CA PRO A 255 -10.74 0.45 31.23
C PRO A 255 -11.45 1.36 30.22
N ARG A 256 -12.19 2.36 30.69
CA ARG A 256 -12.99 3.26 29.82
C ARG A 256 -12.11 4.07 28.87
N ARG A 257 -10.90 4.43 29.32
CA ARG A 257 -9.93 5.18 28.52
C ARG A 257 -9.28 4.27 27.47
N PHE A 258 -8.98 3.02 27.84
CA PHE A 258 -8.51 2.00 26.92
C PHE A 258 -9.47 1.80 25.75
N ASP A 259 -10.78 1.63 26.02
CA ASP A 259 -11.78 1.45 24.96
C ASP A 259 -11.83 2.66 24.00
N LYS A 260 -11.69 3.88 24.53
CA LYS A 260 -11.60 5.10 23.71
C LYS A 260 -10.36 5.08 22.81
N VAL A 261 -9.21 4.70 23.35
CA VAL A 261 -7.96 4.60 22.58
C VAL A 261 -8.07 3.52 21.50
N MET A 262 -8.61 2.33 21.81
CA MET A 262 -8.77 1.28 20.81
C MET A 262 -9.71 1.68 19.67
N ASN A 263 -10.81 2.37 19.98
CA ASN A 263 -11.70 2.93 18.95
C ASN A 263 -11.01 3.98 18.07
N ALA A 264 -10.21 4.87 18.68
CA ALA A 264 -9.44 5.86 17.93
C ALA A 264 -8.36 5.21 17.04
N VAL A 265 -7.68 4.19 17.56
CA VAL A 265 -6.69 3.39 16.82
C VAL A 265 -7.34 2.66 15.64
N ALA A 266 -8.52 2.05 15.82
CA ALA A 266 -9.26 1.42 14.73
C ALA A 266 -9.56 2.42 13.58
N ARG A 267 -9.91 3.66 13.92
CA ARG A 267 -10.14 4.73 12.93
C ARG A 267 -8.87 5.16 12.23
N ILE A 268 -7.75 5.27 12.95
CA ILE A 268 -6.43 5.52 12.35
C ILE A 268 -6.06 4.40 11.38
N ASN A 269 -6.26 3.15 11.79
CA ASN A 269 -5.95 1.99 10.98
C ASN A 269 -6.69 1.99 9.64
N MET A 270 -7.92 2.53 9.59
CA MET A 270 -8.69 2.69 8.35
C MET A 270 -7.97 3.52 7.28
N ASN A 271 -7.06 4.41 7.70
CA ASN A 271 -6.28 5.29 6.83
C ASN A 271 -4.88 4.73 6.47
N ILE A 272 -4.55 3.50 6.90
CA ILE A 272 -3.25 2.88 6.60
C ILE A 272 -3.08 2.58 5.11
N THR A 273 -4.18 2.29 4.42
CA THR A 273 -4.22 2.03 2.98
C THR A 273 -5.30 2.88 2.34
N ASP A 274 -5.11 3.26 1.06
CA ASP A 274 -6.19 3.90 0.30
C ASP A 274 -7.31 2.89 0.01
N THR A 275 -8.37 2.94 0.83
CA THR A 275 -9.53 2.05 0.67
C THR A 275 -10.21 2.28 -0.69
N LYS A 276 -10.18 3.49 -1.25
CA LYS A 276 -10.79 3.79 -2.55
C LYS A 276 -10.05 3.06 -3.69
N VAL A 277 -8.74 2.89 -3.57
CA VAL A 277 -7.95 2.07 -4.52
C VAL A 277 -8.40 0.62 -4.48
N SER A 278 -8.64 0.09 -3.28
CA SER A 278 -8.92 -1.32 -3.04
C SER A 278 -10.31 -1.76 -3.50
N ILE A 279 -11.32 -0.87 -3.37
CA ILE A 279 -12.72 -1.15 -3.76
C ILE A 279 -13.04 -0.83 -5.23
N ASP A 280 -12.20 -0.03 -5.90
CA ASP A 280 -12.39 0.36 -7.30
C ASP A 280 -12.02 -0.79 -8.26
N LEU A 281 -13.04 -1.50 -8.73
CA LEU A 281 -12.92 -2.63 -9.66
C LEU A 281 -12.31 -2.28 -11.01
N LYS A 282 -12.14 -1.00 -11.33
CA LYS A 282 -11.62 -0.53 -12.62
C LYS A 282 -10.41 0.37 -12.44
N ARG A 283 -9.74 0.33 -11.29
CA ARG A 283 -8.58 1.16 -10.96
C ARG A 283 -7.44 0.96 -11.97
N ILE A 284 -6.65 2.00 -12.18
CA ILE A 284 -5.35 1.90 -12.84
C ILE A 284 -4.25 2.17 -11.83
N LEU A 285 -3.18 1.37 -11.88
CA LEU A 285 -2.01 1.51 -11.02
C LEU A 285 -0.76 1.64 -11.88
N ARG A 286 0.29 2.24 -11.32
CA ARG A 286 1.56 2.42 -12.03
C ARG A 286 2.03 1.09 -12.61
N LEU A 287 2.42 1.11 -13.89
CA LEU A 287 2.94 -0.04 -14.61
C LEU A 287 4.32 -0.38 -14.02
N PRO A 288 4.51 -1.57 -13.43
CA PRO A 288 5.82 -1.96 -12.92
C PRO A 288 6.85 -1.99 -14.07
N SER A 289 8.13 -1.82 -13.73
CA SER A 289 9.29 -1.45 -14.56
C SER A 289 9.39 0.03 -14.98
N THR A 290 8.30 0.81 -14.95
CA THR A 290 8.32 2.19 -15.48
C THR A 290 8.77 3.23 -14.46
N LEU A 291 9.17 4.42 -14.93
CA LEU A 291 9.70 5.48 -14.08
C LEU A 291 8.59 6.23 -13.31
N HIS A 292 8.81 6.48 -12.03
CA HIS A 292 8.07 7.48 -11.25
C HIS A 292 8.77 8.85 -11.36
N SER A 293 8.42 9.60 -12.41
CA SER A 293 9.15 10.84 -12.76
C SER A 293 9.15 11.93 -11.68
N LYS A 294 8.23 11.96 -10.69
CA LYS A 294 8.33 12.97 -9.60
C LYS A 294 9.47 12.72 -8.61
N VAL A 295 9.97 11.49 -8.51
CA VAL A 295 11.02 11.11 -7.53
C VAL A 295 12.19 10.39 -8.18
N SER A 296 12.18 10.24 -9.51
CA SER A 296 13.24 9.60 -10.29
C SER A 296 13.56 8.15 -9.89
N MET A 297 12.54 7.39 -9.48
CA MET A 297 12.69 5.98 -9.08
C MET A 297 11.94 5.05 -10.02
N LYS A 298 12.47 3.83 -10.23
CA LYS A 298 11.79 2.76 -10.98
C LYS A 298 10.66 2.17 -10.14
N SER A 299 9.49 2.01 -10.73
CA SER A 299 8.46 1.16 -10.13
C SER A 299 8.90 -0.29 -10.29
N THR A 300 9.15 -0.99 -9.19
CA THR A 300 9.92 -2.24 -9.23
C THR A 300 9.10 -3.37 -8.62
N LEU A 301 8.97 -4.49 -9.35
CA LEU A 301 8.43 -5.73 -8.79
C LEU A 301 9.42 -6.28 -7.76
N ILE A 302 8.93 -6.50 -6.55
CA ILE A 302 9.77 -6.90 -5.42
C ILE A 302 9.79 -8.43 -5.36
N LYS A 303 10.99 -9.02 -5.50
CA LYS A 303 11.18 -10.48 -5.39
C LYS A 303 11.18 -10.95 -3.94
N ASN A 304 11.90 -10.22 -3.08
CA ASN A 304 11.98 -10.48 -1.65
C ASN A 304 11.86 -9.12 -0.94
N ILE A 305 10.74 -8.94 -0.22
CA ILE A 305 10.44 -7.66 0.41
C ILE A 305 11.33 -7.45 1.62
N GLU A 306 11.72 -8.47 2.35
CA GLU A 306 12.60 -8.36 3.52
C GLU A 306 13.94 -7.71 3.15
N THR A 307 14.55 -8.12 2.03
CA THR A 307 15.85 -7.62 1.57
C THR A 307 15.78 -6.42 0.63
N PHE A 308 14.59 -6.07 0.12
CA PHE A 308 14.45 -4.99 -0.86
C PHE A 308 14.79 -3.61 -0.27
N ASP A 309 15.66 -2.87 -0.94
CA ASP A 309 15.97 -1.47 -0.65
C ASP A 309 15.64 -0.59 -1.87
N PRO A 310 14.65 0.33 -1.77
CA PRO A 310 14.36 1.26 -2.85
C PRO A 310 15.59 2.03 -3.35
N PHE A 311 16.53 2.38 -2.48
CA PHE A 311 17.70 3.19 -2.78
C PHE A 311 18.89 2.38 -3.33
N ASP A 312 18.69 1.10 -3.59
CA ASP A 312 19.64 0.25 -4.30
C ASP A 312 18.95 -0.43 -5.49
N ASP A 313 17.84 -1.12 -5.23
CA ASP A 313 17.15 -1.97 -6.19
C ASP A 313 16.30 -1.20 -7.22
N ALA A 314 15.82 0.00 -6.87
CA ALA A 314 14.87 0.76 -7.68
C ALA A 314 15.45 2.05 -8.28
N VAL A 315 16.77 2.23 -8.23
CA VAL A 315 17.44 3.43 -8.72
C VAL A 315 17.77 3.27 -10.22
N PRO A 316 17.32 4.18 -11.09
CA PRO A 316 17.74 4.17 -12.49
C PRO A 316 19.17 4.71 -12.64
N LYS A 317 19.89 4.27 -13.67
CA LYS A 317 21.33 4.57 -13.87
C LYS A 317 21.63 6.06 -13.88
N PHE A 318 20.79 6.85 -14.54
CA PHE A 318 20.97 8.30 -14.67
C PHE A 318 21.00 9.03 -13.33
N VAL A 319 20.38 8.47 -12.27
CA VAL A 319 20.40 9.09 -10.93
C VAL A 319 21.81 9.05 -10.34
N TYR A 320 22.59 8.02 -10.64
CA TYR A 320 23.99 7.95 -10.23
C TYR A 320 24.90 8.89 -11.03
N GLU A 321 24.47 9.31 -12.21
CA GLU A 321 25.20 10.18 -13.12
C GLU A 321 24.88 11.67 -12.92
N ARG A 322 23.93 11.98 -12.03
CA ARG A 322 23.60 13.35 -11.61
C ARG A 322 24.83 13.95 -10.93
N LYS A 323 25.50 14.85 -11.62
CA LYS A 323 26.55 15.70 -11.06
C LYS A 323 25.97 16.77 -10.16
#